data_AF-T1KRJ6-F1
#
_entry.id   AF-T1KRJ6-F1
#
_cell.length_a   1.000
_cell.length_b   1.000
_cell.length_c   1.000
_cell.angle_alpha   90.00
_cell.angle_beta   90.00
_cell.angle_gamma   90.00
#
_symmetry.space_group_name_H-M   'P 1'
#
loop_
_entity.id
_entity.type
_entity.pdbx_description
1 polymer ?
#
loop_
_entity_poly.entity_id
_entity_poly.type
_entity_poly.pdbx_seq_one_letter_code
_entity_poly.pdbx_strand_id
1 'polypeptide(L)'
;MDEIKSNPCHSQTEPSSLLGCSLVRKNVFSQVVFWVASIALISKAVYRLYLAIITPIDVSEPTTVINSYENILNQMYALCLGLIIMHFEVNRSLYIEYLDCYQTIVSNHFGKASLEFVKKWVKIIRFYVIVAFIYEVITTSTNNYLRYFNKFGFTLNMGAIIFFDWIVQLSYIFSLQFVMECCIYCQSTFIPINALLDTLLNRNKLSSPLTINRMAKSTRLYYIKTIKSIIYMDKFLSYAVLVFYLYFIGHCIFIFSSTLNIGHSLYMLCYSVFRFFGESSYLVLVTYHLIRVNQLSVQIFDKVYQLSFSFSSDQSIAAVNEINLFLLRVNRNDVGFTFAGLCLVSPSFVSSLATISLTLGLALPSFSR
;
A
#
# COMPACT_ATOMS: atom_id res chain seq x y z
N MET A 1 -26.80 -9.56 21.69
CA MET A 1 -25.49 -9.47 21.01
C MET A 1 -25.83 -9.55 19.55
N ASP A 2 -26.14 -8.38 19.01
CA ASP A 2 -27.08 -8.28 17.90
C ASP A 2 -26.31 -8.47 16.59
N GLU A 3 -26.71 -9.51 15.86
CA GLU A 3 -26.28 -9.75 14.49
C GLU A 3 -26.68 -8.55 13.63
N ILE A 4 -25.69 -7.73 13.28
CA ILE A 4 -25.81 -6.80 12.16
C ILE A 4 -25.93 -7.67 10.89
N LYS A 5 -27.16 -8.02 10.53
CA LYS A 5 -27.49 -8.51 9.19
C LYS A 5 -27.25 -7.36 8.22
N SER A 6 -26.06 -7.32 7.64
CA SER A 6 -25.77 -6.52 6.45
C SER A 6 -26.73 -6.95 5.35
N ASN A 7 -27.58 -6.03 4.88
CA ASN A 7 -28.41 -6.24 3.70
C ASN A 7 -27.54 -6.74 2.53
N PRO A 8 -27.94 -7.80 1.80
CA PRO A 8 -27.20 -8.29 0.65
C PRO A 8 -27.43 -7.32 -0.52
N CYS A 9 -26.71 -6.19 -0.50
CA CYS A 9 -26.69 -5.26 -1.62
C CYS A 9 -25.75 -5.83 -2.71
N HIS A 10 -26.25 -5.87 -3.93
CA HIS A 10 -25.66 -6.42 -5.16
C HIS A 10 -24.12 -6.59 -5.22
N SER A 11 -23.72 -7.77 -5.68
CA SER A 11 -22.39 -8.36 -5.94
C SER A 11 -21.36 -7.58 -6.77
N GLN A 12 -21.45 -6.26 -6.92
CA GLN A 12 -20.67 -5.55 -7.95
C GLN A 12 -19.23 -5.21 -7.57
N THR A 13 -18.85 -5.17 -6.28
CA THR A 13 -17.46 -4.90 -5.89
C THR A 13 -17.12 -5.59 -4.57
N GLU A 14 -16.96 -6.90 -4.63
CA GLU A 14 -16.33 -7.67 -3.55
C GLU A 14 -14.81 -7.47 -3.61
N PRO A 15 -14.11 -7.48 -2.45
CA PRO A 15 -12.66 -7.45 -2.42
C PRO A 15 -12.07 -8.68 -3.13
N SER A 16 -11.00 -8.47 -3.88
CA SER A 16 -10.34 -9.50 -4.68
C SER A 16 -9.11 -10.10 -4.01
N SER A 17 -8.46 -9.40 -3.06
CA SER A 17 -7.40 -9.97 -2.23
C SER A 17 -7.95 -10.94 -1.19
N LEU A 18 -7.10 -11.88 -0.81
CA LEU A 18 -7.39 -12.86 0.23
C LEU A 18 -7.60 -12.18 1.60
N LEU A 19 -6.80 -11.17 1.94
CA LEU A 19 -6.97 -10.39 3.17
C LEU A 19 -8.29 -9.62 3.18
N GLY A 20 -8.65 -8.94 2.09
CA GLY A 20 -9.96 -8.26 1.99
C GLY A 20 -11.13 -9.24 2.10
N CYS A 21 -11.06 -10.41 1.46
CA CYS A 21 -12.07 -11.47 1.62
C CYS A 21 -12.18 -11.98 3.06
N SER A 22 -11.05 -12.12 3.76
CA SER A 22 -11.02 -12.50 5.18
C SER A 22 -11.73 -11.46 6.03
N LEU A 23 -11.43 -10.18 5.83
CA LEU A 23 -12.02 -9.06 6.56
C LEU A 23 -13.53 -8.89 6.30
N VAL A 24 -14.05 -9.33 5.16
CA VAL A 24 -15.51 -9.36 4.93
C VAL A 24 -16.16 -10.63 5.48
N ARG A 25 -15.36 -11.57 6.02
CA ARG A 25 -15.77 -12.90 6.47
C ARG A 25 -16.49 -13.71 5.38
N LYS A 26 -16.06 -13.52 4.13
CA LYS A 26 -16.68 -14.18 2.98
C LYS A 26 -16.49 -15.70 3.03
N ASN A 27 -15.27 -16.14 3.32
CA ASN A 27 -14.90 -17.55 3.35
C ASN A 27 -14.19 -17.91 4.67
N VAL A 28 -14.55 -19.05 5.27
CA VAL A 28 -13.84 -19.59 6.45
C VAL A 28 -12.37 -19.84 6.14
N PHE A 29 -12.07 -20.35 4.93
CA PHE A 29 -10.71 -20.58 4.47
C PHE A 29 -9.83 -19.33 4.52
N SER A 30 -10.33 -18.18 4.05
CA SER A 30 -9.55 -16.93 4.10
C SER A 30 -9.27 -16.46 5.53
N GLN A 31 -10.19 -16.70 6.47
CA GLN A 31 -9.99 -16.40 7.89
C GLN A 31 -8.93 -17.30 8.51
N VAL A 32 -8.96 -18.60 8.19
CA VAL A 32 -7.93 -19.55 8.67
C VAL A 32 -6.56 -19.17 8.13
N VAL A 33 -6.45 -18.90 6.83
CA VAL A 33 -5.19 -18.47 6.20
C VAL A 33 -4.65 -17.18 6.84
N PHE A 34 -5.53 -16.23 7.15
CA PHE A 34 -5.18 -14.98 7.81
C PHE A 34 -4.54 -15.19 9.18
N TRP A 35 -5.17 -15.99 10.04
CA TRP A 35 -4.65 -16.28 11.39
C TRP A 35 -3.35 -17.09 11.33
N VAL A 36 -3.29 -18.10 10.46
CA VAL A 36 -2.08 -18.89 10.25
C VAL A 36 -0.92 -18.02 9.78
N ALA A 37 -1.14 -17.10 8.83
CA ALA A 37 -0.13 -16.16 8.34
C ALA A 37 0.41 -15.27 9.46
N SER A 38 -0.49 -14.67 10.26
CA SER A 38 -0.11 -13.79 11.37
C SER A 38 0.67 -14.54 12.45
N ILE A 39 0.19 -15.71 12.89
CA ILE A 39 0.86 -16.53 13.90
C ILE A 39 2.23 -17.01 13.38
N ALA A 40 2.33 -17.43 12.12
CA ALA A 40 3.59 -17.86 11.52
C ALA A 40 4.62 -16.72 11.50
N LEU A 41 4.23 -15.51 11.10
CA LEU A 41 5.09 -14.33 11.08
C LEU A 41 5.62 -13.97 12.47
N ILE A 42 4.73 -13.90 13.47
CA ILE A 42 5.11 -13.56 14.85
C ILE A 42 6.01 -14.66 15.42
N SER A 43 5.64 -15.93 15.25
CA SER A 43 6.42 -17.07 15.77
C SER A 43 7.82 -17.12 15.15
N LYS A 44 7.93 -16.88 13.84
CA LYS A 44 9.22 -16.78 13.14
C LYS A 44 10.10 -15.69 13.75
N ALA A 45 9.54 -14.50 13.89
CA ALA A 45 10.28 -13.34 14.37
C ALA A 45 10.75 -13.52 15.81
N VAL A 46 9.86 -13.97 16.70
CA VAL A 46 10.18 -14.22 18.11
C VAL A 46 11.24 -15.32 18.24
N TYR A 47 11.09 -16.43 17.52
CA TYR A 47 12.07 -17.52 17.54
C TYR A 47 13.45 -17.07 17.07
N ARG A 48 13.53 -16.31 15.97
CA ARG A 48 14.80 -15.82 15.42
C ARG A 48 15.44 -14.74 16.28
N LEU A 49 14.65 -13.84 16.87
CA LEU A 49 15.15 -12.85 17.84
C LEU A 49 15.65 -13.51 19.12
N TYR A 50 14.92 -14.50 19.64
CA TYR A 50 15.32 -15.30 20.79
C TYR A 50 16.66 -15.97 20.54
N LEU A 51 16.83 -16.64 19.40
CA LEU A 51 18.11 -17.23 19.01
C LEU A 51 19.21 -16.16 18.94
N ALA A 52 18.97 -15.04 18.26
CA ALA A 52 19.97 -13.98 18.13
C ALA A 52 20.43 -13.39 19.48
N ILE A 53 19.58 -13.41 20.51
CA ILE A 53 19.91 -12.90 21.85
C ILE A 53 20.60 -13.96 22.72
N ILE A 54 20.19 -15.22 22.64
CA ILE A 54 20.57 -16.26 23.62
C ILE A 54 21.72 -17.14 23.15
N THR A 55 21.85 -17.43 21.86
CA THR A 55 23.09 -18.06 21.41
C THR A 55 24.16 -16.99 21.43
N PRO A 56 25.17 -17.07 22.34
CA PRO A 56 26.35 -16.24 22.18
C PRO A 56 26.85 -16.48 20.76
N ILE A 57 27.26 -15.41 20.09
CA ILE A 57 27.74 -15.42 18.71
C ILE A 57 28.97 -16.35 18.65
N ASP A 58 28.73 -17.66 18.52
CA ASP A 58 29.79 -18.65 18.43
C ASP A 58 30.18 -18.78 16.96
N VAL A 59 31.21 -17.99 16.64
CA VAL A 59 32.36 -18.35 15.82
C VAL A 59 32.06 -19.19 14.56
N SER A 60 32.02 -18.53 13.39
CA SER A 60 32.68 -19.05 12.17
C SER A 60 32.60 -18.14 10.94
N GLU A 61 32.03 -16.93 11.01
CA GLU A 61 32.18 -15.93 9.95
C GLU A 61 32.35 -14.54 10.55
N PRO A 62 33.24 -13.68 10.02
CA PRO A 62 33.20 -12.26 10.31
C PRO A 62 31.93 -11.70 9.65
N THR A 63 30.78 -11.88 10.30
CA THR A 63 29.56 -11.20 9.90
C THR A 63 29.80 -9.72 10.15
N THR A 64 29.91 -8.95 9.06
CA THR A 64 29.98 -7.50 9.14
C THR A 64 28.80 -7.00 9.98
N VAL A 65 29.03 -5.95 10.77
CA VAL A 65 28.00 -5.32 11.63
C VAL A 65 26.70 -5.06 10.85
N ILE A 66 26.82 -4.73 9.56
CA ILE A 66 25.71 -4.53 8.61
C ILE A 66 24.80 -5.76 8.49
N ASN A 67 25.36 -6.97 8.35
CA ASN A 67 24.57 -8.19 8.18
C ASN A 67 23.73 -8.52 9.44
N SER A 68 24.25 -8.19 10.62
CA SER A 68 23.52 -8.33 11.88
C SER A 68 22.33 -7.37 11.94
N TYR A 69 22.53 -6.11 11.55
CA TYR A 69 21.44 -5.14 11.46
C TYR A 69 20.37 -5.52 10.42
N GLU A 70 20.77 -6.01 9.23
CA GLU A 70 19.83 -6.50 8.22
C GLU A 70 18.99 -7.67 8.77
N ASN A 71 19.62 -8.62 9.46
CA ASN A 71 18.91 -9.74 10.09
C ASN A 71 17.90 -9.26 11.15
N ILE A 72 18.28 -8.31 12.00
CA ILE A 72 17.38 -7.71 13.00
C ILE A 72 16.22 -6.99 12.31
N LEU A 73 16.50 -6.17 11.28
CA LEU A 73 15.48 -5.46 10.51
C LEU A 73 14.46 -6.44 9.91
N ASN A 74 14.92 -7.55 9.33
CA ASN A 74 14.06 -8.59 8.76
C ASN A 74 13.15 -9.25 9.82
N GLN A 75 13.67 -9.53 11.02
CA GLN A 75 12.85 -10.10 12.10
C GLN A 75 11.86 -9.08 12.65
N MET A 76 12.30 -7.84 12.86
CA MET A 76 11.42 -6.76 13.30
C MET A 76 10.29 -6.51 12.30
N TYR A 77 10.59 -6.57 11.01
CA TYR A 77 9.58 -6.44 9.97
C TYR A 77 8.58 -7.60 9.99
N ALA A 78 9.04 -8.84 10.08
CA ALA A 78 8.15 -10.00 10.19
C ALA A 78 7.22 -9.90 11.42
N LEU A 79 7.75 -9.46 12.57
CA LEU A 79 6.97 -9.21 13.77
C LEU A 79 5.91 -8.12 13.54
N CYS A 80 6.34 -6.95 13.05
CA CYS A 80 5.45 -5.83 12.78
C CYS A 80 4.37 -6.19 11.76
N LEU A 81 4.71 -6.94 10.71
CA LEU A 81 3.75 -7.39 9.71
C LEU A 81 2.72 -8.35 10.30
N GLY A 82 3.16 -9.31 11.13
CA GLY A 82 2.25 -10.21 11.83
C GLY A 82 1.28 -9.46 12.74
N LEU A 83 1.76 -8.45 13.47
CA LEU A 83 0.96 -7.56 14.31
C LEU A 83 0.03 -6.66 13.50
N ILE A 84 0.45 -6.15 12.34
CA ILE A 84 -0.39 -5.38 11.41
C ILE A 84 -1.55 -6.25 10.90
N ILE A 85 -1.27 -7.50 10.54
CA ILE A 85 -2.32 -8.43 10.13
C ILE A 85 -3.32 -8.60 11.30
N MET A 86 -2.88 -8.84 12.54
CA MET A 86 -3.83 -8.87 13.67
C MET A 86 -4.61 -7.56 13.83
N HIS A 87 -3.93 -6.42 13.69
CA HIS A 87 -4.53 -5.10 13.79
C HIS A 87 -5.64 -4.89 12.75
N PHE A 88 -5.49 -5.43 11.54
CA PHE A 88 -6.53 -5.40 10.51
C PHE A 88 -7.81 -6.14 10.92
N GLU A 89 -7.70 -7.30 11.57
CA GLU A 89 -8.89 -8.03 12.05
C GLU A 89 -9.55 -7.30 13.23
N VAL A 90 -8.76 -6.75 14.15
CA VAL A 90 -9.28 -5.99 15.29
C VAL A 90 -10.01 -4.72 14.82
N ASN A 91 -9.47 -4.03 13.81
CA ASN A 91 -10.04 -2.79 13.26
C ASN A 91 -10.88 -3.02 11.99
N ARG A 92 -11.40 -4.24 11.82
CA ARG A 92 -12.25 -4.63 10.70
C ARG A 92 -13.43 -3.68 10.46
N SER A 93 -13.99 -3.08 11.52
CA SER A 93 -15.11 -2.14 11.40
C SER A 93 -14.79 -0.95 10.49
N LEU A 94 -13.58 -0.40 10.56
CA LEU A 94 -13.13 0.69 9.69
C LEU A 94 -13.12 0.28 8.21
N TYR A 95 -12.70 -0.96 7.94
CA TYR A 95 -12.68 -1.51 6.58
C TYR A 95 -14.11 -1.72 6.04
N ILE A 96 -15.05 -2.16 6.88
CA ILE A 96 -16.46 -2.29 6.50
C ILE A 96 -17.08 -0.91 6.23
N GLU A 97 -16.90 0.06 7.12
CA GLU A 97 -17.41 1.43 6.93
C GLU A 97 -16.85 2.07 5.64
N TYR A 98 -15.59 1.79 5.34
CA TYR A 98 -14.96 2.16 4.08
C TYR A 98 -15.69 1.54 2.87
N LEU A 99 -15.91 0.21 2.89
CA LEU A 99 -16.54 -0.51 1.79
C LEU A 99 -17.98 -0.04 1.56
N ASP A 100 -18.73 0.23 2.62
CA ASP A 100 -20.10 0.76 2.54
C ASP A 100 -20.11 2.14 1.87
N CYS A 101 -19.17 3.02 2.25
CA CYS A 101 -19.00 4.32 1.59
C CYS A 101 -18.62 4.15 0.13
N TYR A 102 -17.69 3.24 -0.17
CA TYR A 102 -17.22 2.95 -1.53
C TYR A 102 -18.37 2.47 -2.42
N GLN A 103 -19.13 1.47 -1.98
CA GLN A 103 -20.27 0.93 -2.71
C GLN A 103 -21.34 1.99 -2.97
N THR A 104 -21.59 2.86 -1.99
CA THR A 104 -22.53 3.99 -2.15
C THR A 104 -22.07 4.98 -3.23
N ILE A 105 -20.77 5.20 -3.39
CA ILE A 105 -20.24 6.09 -4.43
C ILE A 105 -20.35 5.43 -5.81
N VAL A 106 -20.03 4.13 -5.90
CA VAL A 106 -19.96 3.40 -7.16
C VAL A 106 -21.35 3.03 -7.71
N SER A 107 -22.34 2.75 -6.86
CA SER A 107 -23.68 2.34 -7.27
C SER A 107 -24.49 3.46 -7.95
N ASN A 108 -24.18 4.73 -7.67
CA ASN A 108 -24.94 5.89 -8.14
C ASN A 108 -24.55 6.33 -9.57
N HIS A 109 -24.86 5.51 -10.59
CA HIS A 109 -24.68 5.77 -12.04
C HIS A 109 -23.25 5.77 -12.60
N PHE A 110 -22.21 5.63 -11.77
CA PHE A 110 -20.81 5.63 -12.22
C PHE A 110 -20.10 4.27 -12.13
N GLY A 111 -20.87 3.23 -11.82
CA GLY A 111 -20.35 1.90 -11.52
C GLY A 111 -19.52 1.30 -12.65
N LYS A 112 -19.92 1.50 -13.91
CA LYS A 112 -19.26 0.86 -15.05
C LYS A 112 -17.82 1.33 -15.26
N ALA A 113 -17.59 2.65 -15.32
CA ALA A 113 -16.24 3.21 -15.54
C ALA A 113 -15.29 2.91 -14.37
N SER A 114 -15.80 3.04 -13.14
CA SER A 114 -15.04 2.72 -11.92
C SER A 114 -14.68 1.22 -11.87
N LEU A 115 -15.63 0.36 -12.22
CA LEU A 115 -15.43 -1.09 -12.26
C LEU A 115 -14.44 -1.52 -13.35
N GLU A 116 -14.50 -0.93 -14.54
CA GLU A 116 -13.54 -1.21 -15.61
C GLU A 116 -12.12 -0.82 -15.20
N PHE A 117 -11.94 0.33 -14.55
CA PHE A 117 -10.67 0.75 -13.99
C PHE A 117 -10.14 -0.24 -12.94
N VAL A 118 -10.97 -0.62 -11.97
CA VAL A 118 -10.60 -1.59 -10.92
C VAL A 118 -10.22 -2.93 -11.55
N LYS A 119 -11.03 -3.47 -12.47
CA LYS A 119 -10.77 -4.74 -13.15
C LYS A 119 -9.42 -4.73 -13.88
N LYS A 120 -9.11 -3.63 -14.58
CA LYS A 120 -7.82 -3.45 -15.26
C LYS A 120 -6.66 -3.52 -14.28
N TRP A 121 -6.72 -2.75 -13.19
CA TRP A 121 -5.63 -2.70 -12.22
C TRP A 121 -5.50 -3.96 -11.37
N VAL A 122 -6.61 -4.60 -10.99
CA VAL A 122 -6.58 -5.90 -10.31
C VAL A 122 -5.90 -6.96 -11.18
N LYS A 123 -6.11 -6.96 -12.50
CA LYS A 123 -5.39 -7.87 -13.42
C LYS A 123 -3.88 -7.61 -13.42
N ILE A 124 -3.47 -6.33 -13.43
CA ILE A 124 -2.04 -5.94 -13.37
C ILE A 124 -1.43 -6.38 -12.04
N ILE A 125 -2.11 -6.14 -10.91
CA ILE A 125 -1.65 -6.56 -9.59
C ILE A 125 -1.53 -8.07 -9.50
N ARG A 126 -2.50 -8.84 -10.02
CA ARG A 126 -2.42 -10.30 -10.03
C ARG A 126 -1.20 -10.81 -10.79
N PHE A 127 -0.91 -10.20 -11.94
CA PHE A 127 0.30 -10.50 -12.69
C PHE A 127 1.55 -10.17 -11.86
N TYR A 128 1.58 -9.00 -11.21
CA TYR A 128 2.67 -8.61 -10.33
C TYR A 128 2.87 -9.57 -9.17
N VAL A 129 1.81 -10.04 -8.51
CA VAL A 129 1.88 -11.02 -7.40
C VAL A 129 2.54 -12.32 -7.86
N ILE A 130 2.26 -12.78 -9.08
CA ILE A 130 2.92 -13.97 -9.65
C ILE A 130 4.42 -13.72 -9.84
N VAL A 131 4.79 -12.56 -10.41
CA VAL A 131 6.20 -12.19 -10.61
C VAL A 131 6.93 -12.04 -9.27
N ALA A 132 6.31 -11.38 -8.30
CA ALA A 132 6.81 -11.22 -6.94
C ALA A 132 7.02 -12.58 -6.27
N PHE A 133 6.08 -13.52 -6.42
CA PHE A 133 6.23 -14.87 -5.87
C PHE A 133 7.44 -15.60 -6.46
N ILE A 134 7.61 -15.54 -7.79
CA ILE A 134 8.77 -16.14 -8.45
C ILE A 134 10.07 -15.49 -7.96
N TYR A 135 10.09 -14.17 -7.85
CA TYR A 135 11.22 -13.41 -7.30
C TYR A 135 11.57 -13.87 -5.88
N GLU A 136 10.59 -13.91 -4.96
CA GLU A 136 10.81 -14.32 -3.57
C GLU A 136 11.28 -15.77 -3.44
N VAL A 137 10.75 -16.67 -4.28
CA VAL A 137 11.18 -18.07 -4.30
C VAL A 137 12.64 -18.16 -4.73
N ILE A 138 13.05 -17.44 -5.78
CA ILE A 138 14.44 -17.43 -6.26
C ILE A 138 15.38 -16.84 -5.21
N THR A 139 15.06 -15.67 -4.65
CA THR A 139 15.92 -14.99 -3.68
C THR A 139 16.04 -15.78 -2.38
N THR A 140 14.92 -16.28 -1.84
CA THR A 140 14.89 -17.06 -0.61
C THR A 140 15.62 -18.40 -0.79
N SER A 141 15.43 -19.09 -1.91
CA SER A 141 16.12 -20.35 -2.20
C SER A 141 17.63 -20.13 -2.36
N THR A 142 18.05 -19.08 -3.05
CA THR A 142 19.46 -18.72 -3.20
C THR A 142 20.10 -18.40 -1.85
N ASN A 143 19.42 -17.61 -1.00
CA ASN A 143 19.91 -17.27 0.34
C ASN A 143 20.02 -18.51 1.23
N ASN A 144 19.02 -19.40 1.20
CA ASN A 144 19.05 -20.66 1.93
C ASN A 144 20.16 -21.58 1.42
N TYR A 145 20.42 -21.59 0.11
CA TYR A 145 21.55 -22.32 -0.47
C TYR A 145 22.91 -21.84 0.04
N LEU A 146 23.14 -20.53 -0.04
CA LEU A 146 24.41 -19.93 0.37
C LEU A 146 24.66 -20.07 1.87
N ARG A 147 23.63 -19.91 2.71
CA ARG A 147 23.77 -19.93 4.18
C ARG A 147 23.77 -21.33 4.78
N TYR A 148 22.89 -22.22 4.31
CA TYR A 148 22.63 -23.50 4.97
C TYR A 148 23.11 -24.70 4.16
N PHE A 149 22.76 -24.79 2.87
CA PHE A 149 23.06 -26.00 2.09
C PHE A 149 24.55 -26.19 1.83
N ASN A 150 25.28 -25.09 1.58
CA ASN A 150 26.73 -25.16 1.39
C ASN A 150 27.48 -25.64 2.65
N LYS A 151 26.92 -25.45 3.84
CA LYS A 151 27.59 -25.75 5.12
C LYS A 151 27.18 -27.09 5.74
N PHE A 152 25.90 -27.45 5.67
CA PHE A 152 25.34 -28.57 6.44
C PHE A 152 24.75 -29.72 5.60
N GLY A 153 24.79 -29.63 4.27
CA GLY A 153 24.20 -30.65 3.37
C GLY A 153 22.66 -30.68 3.40
N PHE A 154 22.03 -31.65 2.72
CA PHE A 154 20.55 -31.79 2.70
C PHE A 154 20.07 -32.65 3.89
N THR A 155 19.30 -32.08 4.82
CA THR A 155 18.65 -32.82 5.92
C THR A 155 17.11 -32.69 5.84
N LEU A 156 16.36 -33.68 6.36
CA LEU A 156 14.89 -33.68 6.35
C LEU A 156 14.27 -32.44 7.04
N ASN A 157 14.91 -31.95 8.11
CA ASN A 157 14.48 -30.74 8.82
C ASN A 157 14.57 -29.47 7.95
N MET A 158 15.41 -29.45 6.90
CA MET A 158 15.52 -28.29 6.00
C MET A 158 14.31 -28.12 5.09
N GLY A 159 13.65 -29.21 4.68
CA GLY A 159 12.44 -29.12 3.87
C GLY A 159 11.32 -28.37 4.59
N ALA A 160 11.16 -28.65 5.89
CA ALA A 160 10.18 -27.95 6.74
C ALA A 160 10.52 -26.46 6.91
N ILE A 161 11.80 -26.11 7.09
CA ILE A 161 12.25 -24.71 7.20
C ILE A 161 11.96 -23.93 5.92
N ILE A 162 12.27 -24.50 4.75
CA ILE A 162 12.03 -23.84 3.46
C ILE A 162 10.55 -23.62 3.22
N PHE A 163 9.73 -24.64 3.49
CA PHE A 163 8.28 -24.54 3.35
C PHE A 163 7.70 -23.42 4.24
N PHE A 164 8.17 -23.34 5.49
CA PHE A 164 7.77 -22.29 6.42
C PHE A 164 8.22 -20.89 5.96
N ASP A 165 9.44 -20.76 5.43
CA ASP A 165 9.91 -19.52 4.84
C ASP A 165 9.05 -19.09 3.65
N TRP A 166 8.63 -20.02 2.78
CA TRP A 166 7.73 -19.71 1.67
C TRP A 166 6.36 -19.24 2.12
N ILE A 167 5.78 -19.81 3.19
CA ILE A 167 4.52 -19.32 3.77
C ILE A 167 4.66 -17.87 4.24
N VAL A 168 5.79 -17.55 4.87
CA VAL A 168 6.08 -16.19 5.32
C VAL A 168 6.21 -15.22 4.15
N GLN A 169 6.92 -15.60 3.08
CA GLN A 169 7.04 -14.75 1.88
C GLN A 169 5.69 -14.56 1.17
N LEU A 170 4.86 -15.59 1.10
CA LEU A 170 3.50 -15.47 0.58
C LEU A 170 2.66 -14.48 1.39
N SER A 171 2.78 -14.52 2.72
CA SER A 171 2.06 -13.60 3.62
C SER A 171 2.45 -12.15 3.38
N TYR A 172 3.74 -11.91 3.12
CA TYR A 172 4.26 -10.61 2.73
C TYR A 172 3.69 -10.12 1.40
N ILE A 173 3.77 -10.93 0.34
CA ILE A 173 3.24 -10.55 -0.98
C ILE A 173 1.74 -10.26 -0.92
N PHE A 174 0.96 -11.07 -0.19
CA PHE A 174 -0.47 -10.84 -0.04
C PHE A 174 -0.79 -9.56 0.75
N SER A 175 0.05 -9.19 1.71
CA SER A 175 -0.08 -7.93 2.44
C SER A 175 0.14 -6.73 1.52
N LEU A 176 1.17 -6.77 0.68
CA LEU A 176 1.42 -5.72 -0.32
C LEU A 176 0.31 -5.64 -1.36
N GLN A 177 -0.18 -6.78 -1.85
CA GLN A 177 -1.33 -6.86 -2.74
C GLN A 177 -2.55 -6.15 -2.15
N PHE A 178 -2.84 -6.41 -0.87
CA PHE A 178 -3.97 -5.82 -0.17
C PHE A 178 -3.84 -4.30 -0.04
N VAL A 179 -2.67 -3.78 0.36
CA VAL A 179 -2.42 -2.33 0.43
C VAL A 179 -2.64 -1.67 -0.93
N MET A 180 -2.09 -2.24 -2.01
CA MET A 180 -2.27 -1.70 -3.36
C MET A 180 -3.73 -1.75 -3.83
N GLU A 181 -4.44 -2.83 -3.52
CA GLU A 181 -5.87 -2.95 -3.83
C GLU A 181 -6.71 -1.87 -3.14
N CYS A 182 -6.49 -1.64 -1.85
CA CYS A 182 -7.15 -0.56 -1.11
C CYS A 182 -6.90 0.81 -1.76
N CYS A 183 -5.65 1.05 -2.19
CA CYS A 183 -5.31 2.28 -2.92
C CYS A 183 -6.07 2.38 -4.25
N ILE A 184 -6.15 1.31 -5.04
CA ILE A 184 -6.88 1.30 -6.32
C ILE A 184 -8.36 1.60 -6.13
N TYR A 185 -8.99 1.01 -5.12
CA TYR A 185 -10.38 1.31 -4.82
C TYR A 185 -10.56 2.79 -4.45
N CYS A 186 -9.69 3.37 -3.62
CA CYS A 186 -9.65 4.81 -3.35
C CYS A 186 -9.38 5.66 -4.60
N GLN A 187 -8.55 5.20 -5.54
CA GLN A 187 -8.33 5.91 -6.81
C GLN A 187 -9.60 5.90 -7.66
N SER A 188 -10.32 4.77 -7.68
CA SER A 188 -11.51 4.59 -8.51
C SER A 188 -12.66 5.51 -8.09
N THR A 189 -12.75 5.93 -6.82
CA THR A 189 -13.77 6.90 -6.36
C THR A 189 -13.60 8.30 -6.94
N PHE A 190 -12.43 8.65 -7.48
CA PHE A 190 -12.22 9.95 -8.13
C PHE A 190 -12.69 10.00 -9.59
N ILE A 191 -12.79 8.85 -10.26
CA ILE A 191 -13.26 8.74 -11.66
C ILE A 191 -14.64 9.38 -11.86
N PRO A 192 -15.68 9.05 -11.06
CA PRO A 192 -17.00 9.69 -11.20
C PRO A 192 -16.96 11.20 -11.03
N ILE A 193 -16.19 11.67 -10.04
CA ILE A 193 -16.08 13.10 -9.72
C ILE A 193 -15.42 13.84 -10.88
N ASN A 194 -14.36 13.27 -11.44
CA ASN A 194 -13.70 13.80 -12.63
C ASN A 194 -14.66 13.92 -13.82
N ALA A 195 -15.43 12.87 -14.12
CA ALA A 195 -16.40 12.91 -15.21
C ALA A 195 -17.51 13.95 -15.00
N LEU A 196 -17.96 14.12 -13.74
CA LEU A 196 -18.93 15.15 -13.37
C LEU A 196 -18.36 16.56 -13.54
N LEU A 197 -17.12 16.79 -13.13
CA LEU A 197 -16.45 18.09 -13.31
C LEU A 197 -16.20 18.41 -14.78
N ASP A 198 -15.80 17.43 -15.59
CA ASP A 198 -15.63 17.62 -17.04
C ASP A 198 -16.96 17.95 -17.71
N THR A 199 -18.04 17.30 -17.27
CA THR A 199 -19.41 17.62 -17.73
C THR A 199 -19.80 19.04 -17.32
N LEU A 200 -19.51 19.45 -16.09
CA LEU A 200 -19.77 20.80 -15.59
C LEU A 200 -19.00 21.87 -16.39
N LEU A 201 -17.71 21.66 -16.63
CA LEU A 201 -16.86 22.57 -17.42
C LEU A 201 -17.40 22.72 -18.86
N ASN A 202 -17.76 21.61 -19.50
CA ASN A 202 -18.23 21.62 -20.89
C ASN A 202 -19.66 22.15 -21.06
N ARG A 203 -20.55 21.87 -20.09
CA ARG A 203 -21.97 22.26 -20.16
C ARG A 203 -22.27 23.64 -19.57
N ASN A 204 -21.29 24.30 -18.95
CA ASN A 204 -21.50 25.59 -18.28
C ASN A 204 -22.07 26.67 -19.21
N LYS A 205 -21.80 26.57 -20.52
CA LYS A 205 -22.25 27.54 -21.54
C LYS A 205 -23.68 27.30 -22.07
N LEU A 206 -24.25 26.11 -21.85
CA LEU A 206 -25.55 25.69 -22.46
C LEU A 206 -26.62 25.33 -21.43
N SER A 207 -26.30 25.25 -20.14
CA SER A 207 -27.20 24.72 -19.12
C SER A 207 -27.86 25.81 -18.28
N SER A 208 -29.09 25.55 -17.83
CA SER A 208 -29.77 26.47 -16.90
C SER A 208 -28.97 26.63 -15.59
N PRO A 209 -28.95 27.82 -14.97
CA PRO A 209 -28.25 28.05 -13.70
C PRO A 209 -28.68 27.10 -12.57
N LEU A 210 -29.96 26.69 -12.55
CA LEU A 210 -30.50 25.74 -11.57
C LEU A 210 -29.90 24.34 -11.75
N THR A 211 -29.75 23.88 -12.99
CA THR A 211 -29.14 22.59 -13.31
C THR A 211 -27.68 22.57 -12.89
N ILE A 212 -26.95 23.66 -13.16
CA ILE A 212 -25.55 23.78 -12.81
C ILE A 212 -25.32 23.75 -11.30
N ASN A 213 -26.12 24.51 -10.54
CA ASN A 213 -26.06 24.48 -9.07
C ASN A 213 -26.32 23.07 -8.50
N ARG A 214 -27.34 22.37 -9.00
CA ARG A 214 -27.63 20.98 -8.59
C ARG A 214 -26.48 20.03 -8.89
N MET A 215 -25.86 20.16 -10.06
CA MET A 215 -24.71 19.34 -10.44
C MET A 215 -23.49 19.65 -9.57
N ALA A 216 -23.14 20.92 -9.36
CA ALA A 216 -22.03 21.33 -8.50
C ALA A 216 -22.21 20.82 -7.05
N LYS A 217 -23.41 20.96 -6.49
CA LYS A 217 -23.76 20.45 -5.15
C LYS A 217 -23.63 18.94 -5.05
N SER A 218 -24.15 18.22 -6.05
CA SER A 218 -24.02 16.76 -6.12
C SER A 218 -22.55 16.33 -6.17
N THR A 219 -21.75 16.95 -7.03
CA THR A 219 -20.31 16.68 -7.16
C THR A 219 -19.56 16.93 -5.86
N ARG A 220 -19.80 18.05 -5.17
CA ARG A 220 -19.18 18.34 -3.87
C ARG A 220 -19.57 17.30 -2.82
N LEU A 221 -20.83 16.87 -2.78
CA LEU A 221 -21.28 15.82 -1.86
C LEU A 221 -20.57 14.48 -2.12
N TYR A 222 -20.40 14.09 -3.39
CA TYR A 222 -19.63 12.90 -3.73
C TYR A 222 -18.15 13.02 -3.35
N TYR A 223 -17.55 14.19 -3.54
CA TYR A 223 -16.19 14.46 -3.11
C TYR A 223 -16.02 14.36 -1.58
N ILE A 224 -16.95 14.92 -0.80
CA ILE A 224 -16.95 14.79 0.67
C ILE A 224 -17.07 13.32 1.10
N LYS A 225 -17.96 12.54 0.48
CA LYS A 225 -18.08 11.10 0.75
C LYS A 225 -16.80 10.34 0.40
N THR A 226 -16.16 10.69 -0.71
CA THR A 226 -14.88 10.11 -1.14
C THR A 226 -13.78 10.40 -0.13
N ILE A 227 -13.66 11.64 0.35
CA ILE A 227 -12.70 11.98 1.39
C ILE A 227 -12.98 11.19 2.67
N LYS A 228 -14.24 11.11 3.08
CA LYS A 228 -14.62 10.33 4.28
C LYS A 228 -14.18 8.87 4.15
N SER A 229 -14.41 8.25 3.00
CA SER A 229 -13.96 6.89 2.68
C SER A 229 -12.43 6.77 2.76
N ILE A 230 -11.69 7.71 2.15
CA ILE A 230 -10.22 7.72 2.20
C ILE A 230 -9.70 7.88 3.63
N ILE A 231 -10.33 8.71 4.48
CA ILE A 231 -9.94 8.88 5.88
C ILE A 231 -10.08 7.55 6.66
N TYR A 232 -11.15 6.78 6.44
CA TYR A 232 -11.29 5.47 7.06
C TYR A 232 -10.19 4.52 6.63
N MET A 233 -9.88 4.49 5.33
CA MET A 233 -8.82 3.65 4.80
C MET A 233 -7.43 4.09 5.27
N ASP A 234 -7.20 5.40 5.39
CA ASP A 234 -5.94 5.94 5.91
C ASP A 234 -5.72 5.52 7.37
N LYS A 235 -6.71 5.71 8.24
CA LYS A 235 -6.63 5.25 9.64
C LYS A 235 -6.36 3.75 9.73
N PHE A 236 -6.98 2.97 8.85
CA PHE A 236 -6.82 1.53 8.80
C PHE A 236 -5.42 1.09 8.30
N LEU A 237 -4.84 1.79 7.32
CA LEU A 237 -3.55 1.43 6.72
C LEU A 237 -2.35 2.19 7.28
N SER A 238 -2.52 3.22 8.11
CA SER A 238 -1.47 4.15 8.51
C SER A 238 -0.22 3.46 9.08
N TYR A 239 -0.42 2.47 9.96
CA TYR A 239 0.68 1.68 10.53
C TYR A 239 1.32 0.74 9.51
N ALA A 240 0.53 0.18 8.59
CA ALA A 240 1.05 -0.66 7.51
C ALA A 240 1.95 0.15 6.56
N VAL A 241 1.53 1.37 6.21
CA VAL A 241 2.30 2.30 5.38
C VAL A 241 3.61 2.72 6.08
N LEU A 242 3.55 3.00 7.39
CA LEU A 242 4.75 3.30 8.19
C LEU A 242 5.77 2.16 8.13
N VAL A 243 5.34 0.95 8.52
CA VAL A 243 6.22 -0.23 8.60
C VAL A 243 6.75 -0.61 7.21
N PHE A 244 5.93 -0.47 6.18
CA PHE A 244 6.34 -0.65 4.78
C PHE A 244 7.51 0.28 4.43
N TYR A 245 7.37 1.59 4.60
CA TYR A 245 8.42 2.53 4.24
C TYR A 245 9.70 2.30 5.06
N LEU A 246 9.60 2.12 6.38
CA LEU A 246 10.77 1.89 7.24
C LEU A 246 11.56 0.64 6.82
N TYR A 247 10.86 -0.47 6.54
CA TYR A 247 11.49 -1.71 6.14
C TYR A 247 12.15 -1.61 4.77
N PHE A 248 11.38 -1.24 3.74
CA PHE A 248 11.88 -1.28 2.37
C PHE A 248 13.00 -0.27 2.12
N ILE A 249 12.93 0.91 2.74
CA ILE A 249 14.01 1.89 2.65
C ILE A 249 15.26 1.36 3.35
N GLY A 250 15.13 0.88 4.59
CA GLY A 250 16.26 0.31 5.33
C GLY A 250 16.89 -0.86 4.58
N HIS A 251 16.06 -1.77 4.05
CA HIS A 251 16.52 -2.94 3.32
C HIS A 251 17.21 -2.57 2.00
N CYS A 252 16.65 -1.63 1.22
CA CYS A 252 17.32 -1.12 0.02
C CYS A 252 18.66 -0.42 0.34
N ILE A 253 18.71 0.33 1.43
CA ILE A 253 19.94 0.97 1.92
C ILE A 253 21.01 -0.09 2.26
N PHE A 254 20.64 -1.17 2.95
CA PHE A 254 21.58 -2.24 3.29
C PHE A 254 22.08 -2.99 2.05
N ILE A 255 21.19 -3.33 1.10
CA ILE A 255 21.58 -3.95 -0.16
C ILE A 255 22.52 -3.03 -0.96
N PHE A 256 22.22 -1.74 -1.02
CA PHE A 256 23.06 -0.76 -1.68
C PHE A 256 24.46 -0.68 -1.05
N SER A 257 24.52 -0.61 0.29
CA SER A 257 25.80 -0.62 1.01
C SER A 257 26.59 -1.91 0.78
N SER A 258 25.92 -3.07 0.76
CA SER A 258 26.57 -4.36 0.46
C SER A 258 27.10 -4.41 -0.98
N THR A 259 26.43 -3.76 -1.93
CA THR A 259 26.84 -3.71 -3.33
C THR A 259 28.11 -2.88 -3.53
N LEU A 260 28.31 -1.83 -2.72
CA LEU A 260 29.48 -0.96 -2.78
C LEU A 260 30.72 -1.52 -2.07
N ASN A 261 30.59 -2.60 -1.31
CA ASN A 261 31.72 -3.16 -0.57
C ASN A 261 32.71 -3.87 -1.53
N ILE A 262 33.97 -3.46 -1.48
CA ILE A 262 35.03 -3.88 -2.40
C ILE A 262 35.47 -5.31 -2.04
N GLY A 263 35.30 -6.27 -2.96
CA GLY A 263 35.79 -7.65 -2.78
C GLY A 263 34.81 -8.77 -3.16
N HIS A 264 33.60 -8.45 -3.63
CA HIS A 264 32.62 -9.45 -4.07
C HIS A 264 32.95 -10.06 -5.45
N SER A 265 32.69 -11.35 -5.62
CA SER A 265 32.70 -12.00 -6.93
C SER A 265 31.65 -11.38 -7.87
N LEU A 266 31.86 -11.45 -9.18
CA LEU A 266 30.90 -10.94 -10.18
C LEU A 266 29.48 -11.50 -9.95
N TYR A 267 29.38 -12.76 -9.56
CA TYR A 267 28.12 -13.40 -9.20
C TYR A 267 27.40 -12.69 -8.04
N MET A 268 28.12 -12.41 -6.95
CA MET A 268 27.55 -11.72 -5.78
C MET A 268 27.15 -10.28 -6.11
N LEU A 269 27.92 -9.59 -6.96
CA LEU A 269 27.56 -8.26 -7.45
C LEU A 269 26.24 -8.32 -8.25
N CYS A 270 26.14 -9.22 -9.22
CA CYS A 270 24.92 -9.39 -10.03
C CYS A 270 23.71 -9.75 -9.16
N TYR A 271 23.88 -10.63 -8.16
CA TYR A 271 22.83 -11.00 -7.22
C TYR A 271 22.36 -9.82 -6.37
N SER A 272 23.29 -9.01 -5.83
CA SER A 272 22.93 -7.81 -5.04
C SER A 272 22.22 -6.76 -5.89
N VAL A 273 22.65 -6.54 -7.13
CA VAL A 273 21.97 -5.65 -8.08
C VAL A 273 20.55 -6.16 -8.40
N PHE A 274 20.40 -7.46 -8.66
CA PHE A 274 19.11 -8.08 -8.89
C PHE A 274 18.16 -7.90 -7.68
N ARG A 275 18.65 -8.16 -6.46
CA ARG A 275 17.88 -7.90 -5.24
C ARG A 275 17.52 -6.43 -5.09
N PHE A 276 18.45 -5.51 -5.34
CA PHE A 276 18.18 -4.08 -5.22
C PHE A 276 17.01 -3.62 -6.10
N PHE A 277 17.00 -4.05 -7.38
CA PHE A 277 15.90 -3.73 -8.29
C PHE A 277 14.60 -4.44 -7.92
N GLY A 278 14.66 -5.70 -7.47
CA GLY A 278 13.50 -6.43 -6.98
C GLY A 278 12.84 -5.75 -5.80
N GLU A 279 13.60 -5.45 -4.75
CA GLU A 279 13.12 -4.75 -3.55
C GLU A 279 12.61 -3.33 -3.86
N SER A 280 13.36 -2.59 -4.67
CA SER A 280 12.96 -1.25 -5.11
C SER A 280 11.65 -1.27 -5.91
N SER A 281 11.35 -2.35 -6.64
CA SER A 281 10.10 -2.47 -7.38
C SER A 281 8.86 -2.47 -6.48
N TYR A 282 8.92 -3.15 -5.32
CA TYR A 282 7.86 -3.11 -4.31
C TYR A 282 7.68 -1.68 -3.77
N LEU A 283 8.79 -1.03 -3.41
CA LEU A 283 8.79 0.35 -2.93
C LEU A 283 8.13 1.29 -3.94
N VAL A 284 8.54 1.23 -5.21
CA VAL A 284 8.02 2.08 -6.28
C VAL A 284 6.54 1.83 -6.54
N LEU A 285 6.10 0.57 -6.62
CA LEU A 285 4.72 0.23 -6.95
C LEU A 285 3.72 0.65 -5.87
N VAL A 286 4.00 0.32 -4.61
CA VAL A 286 3.13 0.74 -3.50
C VAL A 286 3.13 2.27 -3.38
N THR A 287 4.30 2.90 -3.48
CA THR A 287 4.44 4.36 -3.43
C THR A 287 3.69 5.05 -4.56
N TYR A 288 3.73 4.50 -5.78
CA TYR A 288 2.95 4.99 -6.91
C TYR A 288 1.45 5.01 -6.59
N HIS A 289 0.92 3.91 -6.04
CA HIS A 289 -0.49 3.82 -5.73
C HIS A 289 -0.92 4.74 -4.57
N LEU A 290 -0.07 4.91 -3.55
CA LEU A 290 -0.29 5.85 -2.45
C LEU A 290 -0.31 7.31 -2.94
N ILE A 291 0.74 7.74 -3.66
CA ILE A 291 0.84 9.09 -4.23
C ILE A 291 -0.34 9.37 -5.17
N ARG A 292 -0.73 8.39 -5.99
CA ARG A 292 -1.76 8.60 -7.01
C ARG A 292 -3.11 9.00 -6.40
N VAL A 293 -3.45 8.55 -5.20
CA VAL A 293 -4.65 9.01 -4.48
C VAL A 293 -4.56 10.50 -4.18
N ASN A 294 -3.42 10.97 -3.67
CA ASN A 294 -3.20 12.39 -3.41
C ASN A 294 -3.22 13.22 -4.70
N GLN A 295 -2.52 12.77 -5.75
CA GLN A 295 -2.51 13.45 -7.06
C GLN A 295 -3.90 13.58 -7.67
N LEU A 296 -4.74 12.55 -7.56
CA LEU A 296 -6.12 12.63 -8.05
C LEU A 296 -6.91 13.69 -7.31
N SER A 297 -6.72 13.86 -5.99
CA SER A 297 -7.35 14.94 -5.24
C SER A 297 -6.86 16.32 -5.69
N VAL A 298 -5.55 16.48 -5.97
CA VAL A 298 -5.00 17.74 -6.51
C VAL A 298 -5.56 18.03 -7.90
N GLN A 299 -5.74 17.03 -8.76
CA GLN A 299 -6.39 17.25 -10.07
C GLN A 299 -7.84 17.72 -9.94
N ILE A 300 -8.56 17.28 -8.91
CA ILE A 300 -9.91 17.81 -8.60
C ILE A 300 -9.82 19.28 -8.21
N PHE A 301 -8.80 19.68 -7.43
CA PHE A 301 -8.57 21.09 -7.09
C PHE A 301 -8.44 21.95 -8.35
N ASP A 302 -7.55 21.57 -9.27
CA ASP A 302 -7.29 22.33 -10.48
C ASP A 302 -8.56 22.51 -11.33
N LYS A 303 -9.38 21.45 -11.45
CA LYS A 303 -10.66 21.52 -12.18
C LYS A 303 -11.69 22.41 -11.51
N VAL A 304 -11.84 22.34 -10.18
CA VAL A 304 -12.76 23.20 -9.43
C VAL A 304 -12.29 24.66 -9.46
N TYR A 305 -10.98 24.89 -9.42
CA TYR A 305 -10.39 26.21 -9.59
C TYR A 305 -10.69 26.77 -10.98
N GLN A 306 -10.47 26.02 -12.06
CA GLN A 306 -10.86 26.41 -13.42
C GLN A 306 -12.36 26.71 -13.54
N LEU A 307 -13.19 25.91 -12.84
CA LEU A 307 -14.63 26.13 -12.78
C LEU A 307 -14.94 27.51 -12.17
N SER A 308 -14.26 27.95 -11.12
CA SER A 308 -14.54 29.26 -10.50
C SER A 308 -14.33 30.46 -11.43
N PHE A 309 -13.41 30.38 -12.42
CA PHE A 309 -13.22 31.45 -13.41
C PHE A 309 -14.18 31.35 -14.60
N SER A 310 -14.65 30.13 -14.89
CA SER A 310 -15.54 29.88 -16.03
C SER A 310 -16.98 30.34 -15.77
N PHE A 311 -17.31 30.71 -14.53
CA PHE A 311 -18.61 31.20 -14.10
C PHE A 311 -18.57 32.72 -13.96
N SER A 312 -18.76 33.44 -15.07
CA SER A 312 -18.73 34.92 -15.11
C SER A 312 -20.09 35.52 -15.49
N SER A 313 -20.51 36.49 -14.67
CA SER A 313 -21.62 37.46 -14.72
C SER A 313 -23.08 37.00 -14.88
N ASP A 314 -23.40 36.03 -15.75
CA ASP A 314 -24.82 35.76 -16.12
C ASP A 314 -25.44 34.58 -15.34
N GLN A 315 -24.69 34.02 -14.39
CA GLN A 315 -25.05 32.79 -13.69
C GLN A 315 -25.51 33.06 -12.25
N SER A 316 -26.38 32.19 -11.75
CA SER A 316 -26.98 32.26 -10.42
C SER A 316 -25.93 32.40 -9.31
N ILE A 317 -26.11 33.39 -8.43
CA ILE A 317 -25.33 33.58 -7.18
C ILE A 317 -25.20 32.27 -6.39
N ALA A 318 -26.25 31.44 -6.38
CA ALA A 318 -26.23 30.16 -5.68
C ALA A 318 -25.22 29.17 -6.26
N ALA A 319 -25.05 29.13 -7.60
CA ALA A 319 -24.07 28.26 -8.25
C ALA A 319 -22.64 28.72 -7.96
N VAL A 320 -22.38 30.04 -7.99
CA VAL A 320 -21.07 30.61 -7.65
C VAL A 320 -20.70 30.31 -6.20
N ASN A 321 -21.64 30.49 -5.26
CA ASN A 321 -21.40 30.19 -3.86
C ASN A 321 -21.10 28.70 -3.62
N GLU A 322 -21.81 27.79 -4.32
CA GLU A 322 -21.56 26.35 -4.22
C GLU A 322 -20.16 25.97 -4.72
N ILE A 323 -19.67 26.60 -5.79
CA ILE A 323 -18.32 26.38 -6.31
C ILE A 323 -17.27 26.90 -5.33
N ASN A 324 -17.48 28.08 -4.75
CA ASN A 324 -16.58 28.63 -3.73
C ASN A 324 -16.51 27.71 -2.48
N LEU A 325 -17.65 27.17 -2.04
CA LEU A 325 -17.68 26.17 -0.96
C LEU A 325 -16.93 24.90 -1.34
N PHE A 326 -17.03 24.47 -2.61
CA PHE A 326 -16.31 23.31 -3.10
C PHE A 326 -14.79 23.57 -3.12
N LEU A 327 -14.37 24.70 -3.69
CA LEU A 327 -12.98 25.13 -3.74
C LEU A 327 -12.38 25.21 -2.33
N LEU A 328 -13.09 25.81 -1.37
CA LEU A 328 -12.66 25.89 0.01
C LEU A 328 -12.46 24.50 0.66
N ARG A 329 -13.29 23.51 0.30
CA ARG A 329 -13.09 22.14 0.79
C ARG A 329 -11.88 21.48 0.14
N VAL A 330 -11.73 21.58 -1.17
CA VAL A 330 -10.66 20.89 -1.91
C VAL A 330 -9.29 21.49 -1.60
N ASN A 331 -9.22 22.80 -1.36
CA ASN A 331 -8.00 23.53 -1.04
C ASN A 331 -7.33 23.11 0.28
N ARG A 332 -7.99 22.31 1.13
CA ARG A 332 -7.39 21.83 2.38
C ARG A 332 -6.23 20.85 2.14
N ASN A 333 -6.10 20.28 0.94
CA ASN A 333 -5.01 19.39 0.54
C ASN A 333 -4.72 18.26 1.54
N ASP A 334 -5.76 17.80 2.25
CA ASP A 334 -5.73 16.84 3.35
C ASP A 334 -6.17 15.44 2.91
N VAL A 335 -6.04 15.13 1.61
CA VAL A 335 -6.59 13.91 1.00
C VAL A 335 -5.48 13.02 0.47
N GLY A 336 -5.44 11.81 1.01
CA GLY A 336 -4.45 10.78 0.67
C GLY A 336 -4.12 9.93 1.89
N PHE A 337 -3.03 9.17 1.79
CA PHE A 337 -2.52 8.35 2.88
C PHE A 337 -1.46 9.08 3.68
N THR A 338 -1.35 8.77 4.95
CA THR A 338 -0.41 9.37 5.88
C THR A 338 0.64 8.37 6.35
N PHE A 339 1.86 8.87 6.51
CA PHE A 339 2.92 8.17 7.21
C PHE A 339 2.65 8.28 8.72
N ALA A 340 2.08 7.22 9.30
CA ALA A 340 1.72 7.13 10.73
C ALA A 340 0.78 8.24 11.26
N GLY A 341 -0.05 8.84 10.41
CA GLY A 341 -0.92 9.95 10.78
C GLY A 341 -0.22 11.31 10.89
N LEU A 342 1.08 11.37 10.58
CA LEU A 342 1.89 12.58 10.75
C LEU A 342 1.96 13.42 9.47
N CYS A 343 2.42 12.80 8.38
CA CYS A 343 2.68 13.48 7.11
C CYS A 343 1.95 12.78 5.97
N LEU A 344 1.35 13.55 5.06
CA LEU A 344 0.73 13.01 3.85
C LEU A 344 1.80 12.45 2.90
N VAL A 345 1.56 11.26 2.36
CA VAL A 345 2.40 10.62 1.34
C VAL A 345 2.15 11.31 -0.01
N SER A 346 2.75 12.49 -0.16
CA SER A 346 2.74 13.30 -1.36
C SER A 346 3.99 13.04 -2.21
N PRO A 347 4.03 13.54 -3.47
CA PRO A 347 5.26 13.51 -4.27
C PRO A 347 6.45 14.20 -3.57
N SER A 348 6.21 15.30 -2.86
CA SER A 348 7.27 16.01 -2.13
C SER A 348 7.81 15.20 -0.96
N PHE A 349 6.94 14.55 -0.18
CA PHE A 349 7.36 13.63 0.89
C PHE A 349 8.26 12.52 0.35
N VAL A 350 7.87 11.87 -0.74
CA VAL A 350 8.63 10.77 -1.33
C VAL A 350 9.96 11.25 -1.91
N SER A 351 10.01 12.44 -2.52
CA SER A 351 11.26 13.03 -2.98
C SER A 351 12.22 13.28 -1.81
N SER A 352 11.75 13.89 -0.73
CA SER A 352 12.58 14.13 0.47
C SER A 352 13.07 12.82 1.08
N LEU A 353 12.20 11.82 1.17
CA LEU A 353 12.53 10.50 1.70
C LEU A 353 13.57 9.79 0.82
N ALA A 354 13.45 9.88 -0.50
CA ALA A 354 14.44 9.33 -1.44
C ALA A 354 15.81 10.01 -1.29
N THR A 355 15.85 11.34 -1.14
CA THR A 355 17.11 12.08 -0.89
C THR A 355 17.76 11.64 0.42
N ILE A 356 17.00 11.57 1.52
CA ILE A 356 17.51 11.10 2.82
C ILE A 356 18.04 9.67 2.71
N SER A 357 17.29 8.79 2.04
CA SER A 357 17.67 7.39 1.85
C SER A 357 18.97 7.25 1.07
N LEU A 358 19.13 8.04 0.00
CA LEU A 358 20.36 8.07 -0.79
C LEU A 358 21.56 8.57 0.03
N THR A 359 21.38 9.66 0.80
CA THR A 359 22.42 10.19 1.68
C THR A 359 22.87 9.15 2.71
N LEU A 360 21.93 8.46 3.35
CA LEU A 360 22.23 7.39 4.31
C LEU A 360 22.93 6.20 3.63
N GLY A 361 22.45 5.78 2.46
CA GLY A 361 23.05 4.69 1.69
C GLY A 361 24.49 4.97 1.25
N LEU A 362 24.82 6.22 0.92
CA LEU A 362 26.18 6.64 0.58
C LEU A 362 27.09 6.80 1.81
N ALA A 363 26.53 7.18 2.97
CA ALA A 363 27.29 7.34 4.20
C ALA A 363 27.60 6.00 4.90
N LEU A 364 26.71 5.02 4.85
CA LEU A 364 26.84 3.73 5.53
C LEU A 364 28.16 2.98 5.31
N PRO A 365 28.68 2.86 4.06
CA PRO A 365 29.99 2.24 3.83
C PRO A 365 31.11 2.88 4.64
N SER A 366 31.07 4.20 4.88
CA SER A 366 32.09 4.92 5.65
C SER A 366 32.06 4.64 7.15
N PHE A 367 30.92 4.20 7.70
CA PHE A 367 30.79 3.78 9.10
C PHE A 367 31.14 2.31 9.34
N SER A 368 31.32 1.54 8.26
CA SER A 368 31.59 0.09 8.30
C SER A 368 33.04 -0.30 8.02
N ARG A 369 33.89 0.69 7.69
CA ARG A 369 35.35 0.59 7.73
C ARG A 369 35.84 1.03 9.10
#